data_AF-A0A6A3N3C6-F1
#
_entry.id   AF-A0A6A3N3C6-F1
#
_cell.length_a   1.000
_cell.length_b   1.000
_cell.length_c   1.000
_cell.angle_alpha   90.00
_cell.angle_beta   90.00
_cell.angle_gamma   90.00
#
_symmetry.space_group_name_H-M   'P 1'
#
loop_
_entity.id
_entity.type
_entity.pdbx_description
1 polymer ?
#
loop_
_entity_poly.entity_id
_entity_poly.type
_entity_poly.pdbx_seq_one_letter_code
_entity_poly.pdbx_strand_id
1 'polypeptide(L)'
;MASATPTFTELKSLSAACNKLWELDANRLEPNVHYELNLQEGKTAYARGDVAREPLFTFVDPSVFERRTFKLLFDLLDNYERETGVSERVTPQELAENNAFLNAVLETAPMRYAHTWLVKNKKFSGDLQDFKKKLEFIWFGLYRREVRNDSSGFEHVFVGEEKNGKICGCHNWLQVYNEERNGRIDYRGYIRPKQRGCGFMEPHNKEQLVTFQFQWEDEMKPVSTSLIGVSPEFEMALYTMCYLNGQENNHVQLGPYLCNIKCFSFGRGKDTKIGTAFPEALPLTEKQAAAKIQAVMRGCRARAQNPHVRRQAPPPPPGAAWGPPTGAAAAPAPQPTHSSGNAWSKPLTKPAAPAPSAAAPAGPKPTGAWAQPHKW
;
A
#
# COMPACT_ATOMS: atom_id res chain seq x y z
N MET A 1 -22.69 -4.11 17.50
CA MET A 1 -22.18 -4.11 16.12
C MET A 1 -22.55 -2.81 15.44
N ALA A 2 -21.65 -2.21 14.65
CA ALA A 2 -21.94 -0.98 13.92
C ALA A 2 -23.05 -1.21 12.89
N SER A 3 -24.00 -0.27 12.78
CA SER A 3 -25.09 -0.36 11.81
C SER A 3 -24.57 -0.20 10.39
N ALA A 4 -25.04 -1.07 9.48
CA ALA A 4 -24.77 -0.96 8.03
C ALA A 4 -25.68 0.07 7.34
N THR A 5 -26.54 0.78 8.08
CA THR A 5 -27.41 1.84 7.51
C THR A 5 -26.73 3.21 7.64
N PRO A 6 -26.51 3.94 6.52
CA PRO A 6 -25.89 5.25 6.56
C PRO A 6 -26.69 6.28 7.35
N THR A 7 -26.00 7.05 8.19
CA THR A 7 -26.56 8.22 8.88
C THR A 7 -26.70 9.42 7.95
N PHE A 8 -27.44 10.46 8.36
CA PHE A 8 -27.56 11.69 7.57
C PHE A 8 -26.21 12.36 7.27
N THR A 9 -25.31 12.38 8.26
CA THR A 9 -23.95 12.93 8.10
C THR A 9 -23.15 12.14 7.08
N GLU A 10 -23.22 10.81 7.15
CA GLU A 10 -22.54 9.91 6.21
C GLU A 10 -23.10 10.04 4.79
N LEU A 11 -24.40 10.23 4.63
CA LEU A 11 -25.00 10.48 3.31
C LEU A 11 -24.51 11.79 2.69
N LYS A 12 -24.26 12.83 3.51
CA LYS A 12 -23.79 14.14 3.04
C LYS A 12 -22.28 14.26 2.88
N SER A 13 -21.50 13.30 3.37
CA SER A 13 -20.04 13.37 3.35
C SER A 13 -19.43 12.04 2.96
N LEU A 14 -18.83 11.98 1.76
CA LEU A 14 -18.08 10.81 1.30
C LEU A 14 -17.02 10.42 2.33
N SER A 15 -16.30 11.39 2.90
CA SER A 15 -15.30 11.13 3.93
C SER A 15 -15.89 10.47 5.17
N ALA A 16 -17.09 10.87 5.63
CA ALA A 16 -17.73 10.24 6.78
C ALA A 16 -18.18 8.81 6.44
N ALA A 17 -18.68 8.58 5.23
CA ALA A 17 -19.06 7.25 4.77
C ALA A 17 -17.87 6.30 4.59
N CYS A 18 -16.76 6.78 4.04
CA CYS A 18 -15.51 6.02 3.93
C CYS A 18 -14.91 5.72 5.31
N ASN A 19 -14.97 6.66 6.26
CA ASN A 19 -14.62 6.37 7.65
C ASN A 19 -15.55 5.32 8.27
N LYS A 20 -16.83 5.31 7.90
CA LYS A 20 -17.76 4.28 8.36
C LYS A 20 -17.42 2.90 7.82
N LEU A 21 -16.98 2.78 6.57
CA LEU A 21 -16.44 1.51 6.03
C LEU A 21 -15.28 0.99 6.88
N TRP A 22 -14.39 1.88 7.34
CA TRP A 22 -13.29 1.49 8.21
C TRP A 22 -13.80 0.89 9.53
N GLU A 23 -14.86 1.43 10.12
CA GLU A 23 -15.46 0.85 11.33
C GLU A 23 -16.18 -0.48 11.08
N LEU A 24 -16.69 -0.70 9.87
CA LEU A 24 -17.45 -1.89 9.49
C LEU A 24 -16.58 -3.07 9.03
N ASP A 25 -15.30 -2.84 8.78
CA ASP A 25 -14.35 -3.86 8.33
C ASP A 25 -13.95 -4.80 9.47
N ALA A 26 -14.86 -5.71 9.82
CA ALA A 26 -14.69 -6.71 10.86
C ALA A 26 -13.59 -7.75 10.55
N ASN A 27 -13.23 -7.87 9.27
CA ASN A 27 -12.21 -8.80 8.80
C ASN A 27 -10.82 -8.15 8.72
N ARG A 28 -10.70 -6.85 9.02
CA ARG A 28 -9.40 -6.16 9.12
C ARG A 28 -8.48 -6.86 10.11
N LEU A 29 -7.23 -6.97 9.71
CA LEU A 29 -6.14 -7.53 10.49
C LEU A 29 -5.55 -6.47 11.42
N GLU A 30 -5.23 -6.93 12.63
CA GLU A 30 -4.55 -6.13 13.66
C GLU A 30 -3.02 -6.29 13.54
N PRO A 31 -2.26 -5.18 13.45
CA PRO A 31 -0.79 -5.21 13.46
C PRO A 31 -0.25 -5.84 14.75
N ASN A 32 0.83 -6.63 14.62
CA ASN A 32 1.49 -7.39 15.68
C ASN A 32 0.62 -8.48 16.34
N VAL A 33 -0.55 -8.77 15.78
CA VAL A 33 -1.39 -9.92 16.16
C VAL A 33 -1.50 -10.85 14.95
N HIS A 34 -1.98 -10.32 13.83
CA HIS A 34 -2.23 -11.09 12.62
C HIS A 34 -1.11 -10.96 11.57
N TYR A 35 -0.29 -9.91 11.67
CA TYR A 35 0.86 -9.71 10.79
C TYR A 35 1.90 -8.81 11.46
N GLU A 36 3.14 -8.88 11.01
CA GLU A 36 4.23 -8.01 11.45
C GLU A 36 4.99 -7.46 10.23
N LEU A 37 5.33 -6.18 10.32
CA LEU A 37 6.09 -5.47 9.28
C LEU A 37 7.51 -5.15 9.77
N ASN A 38 8.48 -5.40 8.90
CA ASN A 38 9.85 -4.93 9.03
C ASN A 38 10.10 -3.74 8.10
N LEU A 39 9.76 -2.54 8.58
CA LEU A 39 9.90 -1.30 7.80
C LEU A 39 11.35 -0.92 7.49
N GLN A 40 12.32 -1.43 8.27
CA GLN A 40 13.75 -1.14 8.11
C GLN A 40 14.03 0.38 8.10
N GLU A 41 15.03 0.84 7.34
CA GLU A 41 15.37 2.24 7.29
C GLU A 41 14.38 3.05 6.44
N GLY A 42 13.94 4.18 6.97
CA GLY A 42 13.09 5.12 6.21
C GLY A 42 13.86 5.91 5.16
N LYS A 43 13.24 6.11 4.00
CA LYS A 43 13.77 6.92 2.90
C LYS A 43 12.78 7.98 2.42
N THR A 44 13.25 8.85 1.52
CA THR A 44 12.41 9.78 0.76
C THR A 44 12.01 9.16 -0.57
N ALA A 45 10.90 9.59 -1.18
CA ALA A 45 10.43 9.07 -2.46
C ALA A 45 11.45 9.18 -3.63
N TYR A 46 12.38 10.15 -3.57
CA TYR A 46 13.41 10.33 -4.61
C TYR A 46 14.69 9.50 -4.37
N ALA A 47 14.80 8.84 -3.21
CA ALA A 47 15.97 8.02 -2.91
C ALA A 47 15.92 6.73 -3.73
N ARG A 48 16.99 6.45 -4.48
CA ARG A 48 17.11 5.26 -5.34
C ARG A 48 17.91 4.13 -4.71
N GLY A 49 18.62 4.39 -3.62
CA GLY A 49 19.41 3.38 -2.92
C GLY A 49 18.52 2.38 -2.21
N ASP A 50 18.92 1.12 -2.22
CA ASP A 50 18.30 0.10 -1.39
C ASP A 50 18.68 0.32 0.07
N VAL A 51 17.67 0.41 0.93
CA VAL A 51 17.80 0.59 2.38
C VAL A 51 17.04 -0.50 3.14
N ALA A 52 16.62 -1.56 2.44
CA ALA A 52 15.89 -2.68 3.00
C ALA A 52 16.45 -3.98 2.43
N ARG A 53 17.21 -4.72 3.25
CA ARG A 53 17.80 -6.00 2.86
C ARG A 53 16.89 -7.20 3.12
N GLU A 54 15.91 -7.01 3.99
CA GLU A 54 14.96 -8.05 4.39
C GLU A 54 13.58 -7.80 3.78
N PRO A 55 12.69 -8.79 3.76
CA PRO A 55 11.29 -8.60 3.36
C PRO A 55 10.56 -7.55 4.20
N LEU A 56 9.54 -6.91 3.61
CA LEU A 56 8.62 -6.02 4.31
C LEU A 56 7.75 -6.80 5.31
N PHE A 57 7.23 -7.96 4.92
CA PHE A 57 6.41 -8.80 5.78
C PHE A 57 7.28 -9.86 6.46
N THR A 58 7.44 -9.77 7.78
CA THR A 58 8.13 -10.82 8.55
C THR A 58 7.20 -11.96 8.94
N PHE A 59 5.91 -11.65 9.08
CA PHE A 59 4.90 -12.59 9.50
C PHE A 59 3.52 -12.18 9.00
N VAL A 60 2.75 -13.16 8.54
CA VAL A 60 1.28 -13.08 8.38
C VAL A 60 0.72 -14.39 8.91
N ASP A 61 -0.25 -14.31 9.82
CA ASP A 61 -0.88 -15.46 10.45
C ASP A 61 -1.56 -16.34 9.38
N PRO A 62 -1.23 -17.64 9.27
CA PRO A 62 -1.84 -18.53 8.29
C PRO A 62 -3.37 -18.60 8.35
N SER A 63 -3.98 -18.42 9.52
CA SER A 63 -5.44 -18.43 9.68
C SER A 63 -6.14 -17.29 8.93
N VAL A 64 -5.40 -16.24 8.54
CA VAL A 64 -5.91 -15.17 7.67
C VAL A 64 -6.36 -15.74 6.33
N PHE A 65 -5.61 -16.71 5.78
CA PHE A 65 -5.91 -17.32 4.48
C PHE A 65 -7.06 -18.33 4.54
N GLU A 66 -7.53 -18.69 5.75
CA GLU A 66 -8.72 -19.51 5.94
C GLU A 66 -10.00 -18.66 5.99
N ARG A 67 -9.88 -17.33 6.16
CA ARG A 67 -11.02 -16.42 6.11
C ARG A 67 -11.59 -16.40 4.70
N ARG A 68 -12.91 -16.59 4.59
CA ARG A 68 -13.62 -16.81 3.31
C ARG A 68 -13.29 -15.77 2.23
N THR A 69 -13.31 -14.47 2.54
CA THR A 69 -13.06 -13.42 1.52
C THR A 69 -11.59 -13.30 1.13
N PHE A 70 -10.66 -13.59 2.06
CA PHE A 70 -9.23 -13.64 1.75
C PHE A 70 -8.92 -14.84 0.86
N LYS A 71 -9.38 -16.03 1.24
CA LYS A 71 -9.22 -17.25 0.44
C LYS A 71 -9.67 -17.05 -1.00
N LEU A 72 -10.91 -16.57 -1.18
CA LEU A 72 -11.48 -16.34 -2.50
C LEU A 72 -10.76 -15.23 -3.28
N LEU A 73 -10.11 -14.27 -2.60
CA LEU A 73 -9.24 -13.32 -3.30
C LEU A 73 -7.98 -14.02 -3.82
N PHE A 74 -7.33 -14.88 -3.03
CA PHE A 74 -6.17 -15.63 -3.49
C PHE A 74 -6.52 -16.54 -4.67
N ASP A 75 -7.63 -17.28 -4.57
CA ASP A 75 -8.12 -18.11 -5.69
C ASP A 75 -8.25 -17.29 -7.00
N LEU A 76 -8.59 -15.99 -6.91
CA LEU A 76 -8.59 -15.07 -8.06
C LEU A 76 -7.18 -14.66 -8.48
N LEU A 77 -6.32 -14.24 -7.55
CA LEU A 77 -4.95 -13.77 -7.86
C LEU A 77 -4.13 -14.84 -8.59
N ASP A 78 -4.38 -16.10 -8.30
CA ASP A 78 -3.67 -17.26 -8.85
C ASP A 78 -3.92 -17.48 -10.35
N ASN A 79 -4.97 -16.86 -10.91
CA ASN A 79 -5.33 -16.95 -12.33
C ASN A 79 -4.63 -15.94 -13.23
N TYR A 80 -3.95 -14.94 -12.67
CA TYR A 80 -3.49 -13.78 -13.44
C TYR A 80 -1.98 -13.75 -13.63
N GLU A 81 -1.56 -13.51 -14.87
CA GLU A 81 -0.18 -13.24 -15.24
C GLU A 81 0.11 -11.72 -15.24
N ARG A 82 1.36 -11.36 -14.93
CA ARG A 82 1.82 -9.97 -14.86
C ARG A 82 1.77 -9.23 -16.20
N GLU A 83 2.06 -9.92 -17.30
CA GLU A 83 2.25 -9.33 -18.62
C GLU A 83 0.90 -9.01 -19.27
N THR A 84 0.67 -7.74 -19.63
CA THR A 84 -0.51 -7.35 -20.41
C THR A 84 -0.34 -7.68 -21.89
N GLY A 85 -1.46 -7.74 -22.64
CA GLY A 85 -1.44 -7.80 -24.10
C GLY A 85 -1.59 -9.21 -24.68
N VAL A 86 -1.81 -10.23 -23.85
CA VAL A 86 -2.37 -11.51 -24.27
C VAL A 86 -3.89 -11.44 -24.16
N SER A 87 -4.62 -11.88 -25.19
CA SER A 87 -6.08 -11.98 -25.08
C SER A 87 -6.43 -13.03 -24.04
N GLU A 88 -7.08 -12.62 -22.97
CA GLU A 88 -7.55 -13.55 -21.95
C GLU A 88 -8.82 -14.23 -22.42
N ARG A 89 -8.92 -15.54 -22.18
CA ARG A 89 -10.14 -16.30 -22.41
C ARG A 89 -10.69 -16.71 -21.06
N VAL A 90 -11.70 -15.98 -20.59
CA VAL A 90 -12.31 -16.27 -19.29
C VAL A 90 -12.84 -17.71 -19.27
N THR A 91 -12.29 -18.53 -18.40
CA THR A 91 -12.70 -19.93 -18.26
C THR A 91 -13.99 -20.03 -17.44
N PRO A 92 -14.77 -21.12 -17.58
CA PRO A 92 -15.92 -21.35 -16.70
C PRO A 92 -15.55 -21.41 -15.21
N GLN A 93 -14.32 -21.82 -14.90
CA GLN A 93 -13.78 -21.85 -13.55
C GLN A 93 -13.55 -20.43 -13.03
N GLU A 94 -12.86 -19.56 -13.77
CA GLU A 94 -12.66 -18.15 -13.41
C GLU A 94 -14.00 -17.42 -13.23
N LEU A 95 -15.00 -17.70 -14.08
CA LEU A 95 -16.36 -17.16 -13.89
C LEU A 95 -16.99 -17.63 -12.58
N ALA A 96 -16.76 -18.88 -12.17
CA ALA A 96 -17.26 -19.41 -10.91
C ALA A 96 -16.55 -18.77 -9.70
N GLU A 97 -15.23 -18.58 -9.78
CA GLU A 97 -14.42 -17.92 -8.75
C GLU A 97 -14.81 -16.43 -8.60
N ASN A 98 -14.95 -15.70 -9.72
CA ASN A 98 -15.46 -14.32 -9.75
C ASN A 98 -16.82 -14.23 -9.03
N ASN A 99 -17.73 -15.16 -9.34
CA ASN A 99 -19.04 -15.23 -8.72
C ASN A 99 -18.98 -15.56 -7.23
N ALA A 100 -18.12 -16.51 -6.83
CA ALA A 100 -17.94 -16.91 -5.44
C ALA A 100 -17.39 -15.75 -4.60
N PHE A 101 -16.37 -15.05 -5.10
CA PHE A 101 -15.80 -13.86 -4.46
C PHE A 101 -16.85 -12.76 -4.31
N LEU A 102 -17.56 -12.39 -5.39
CA LEU A 102 -18.61 -11.37 -5.35
C LEU A 102 -19.73 -11.71 -4.36
N ASN A 103 -20.17 -12.96 -4.34
CA ASN A 103 -21.16 -13.41 -3.36
C ASN A 103 -20.65 -13.24 -1.92
N ALA A 104 -19.41 -13.68 -1.65
CA ALA A 104 -18.82 -13.60 -0.32
C ALA A 104 -18.67 -12.16 0.17
N VAL A 105 -18.13 -11.25 -0.67
CA VAL A 105 -17.96 -9.85 -0.25
C VAL A 105 -19.31 -9.14 -0.06
N LEU A 106 -20.34 -9.44 -0.86
CA LEU A 106 -21.68 -8.85 -0.73
C LEU A 106 -22.43 -9.26 0.56
N GLU A 107 -22.01 -10.34 1.20
CA GLU A 107 -22.54 -10.75 2.51
C GLU A 107 -21.98 -9.90 3.66
N THR A 108 -20.89 -9.16 3.43
CA THR A 108 -20.18 -8.40 4.47
C THR A 108 -20.81 -7.04 4.76
N ALA A 109 -20.54 -6.51 5.97
CA ALA A 109 -21.04 -5.21 6.37
C ALA A 109 -20.51 -4.02 5.51
N PRO A 110 -19.22 -3.96 5.12
CA PRO A 110 -18.71 -2.91 4.23
C PRO A 110 -19.46 -2.83 2.90
N MET A 111 -19.68 -3.97 2.22
CA MET A 111 -20.34 -3.98 0.91
C MET A 111 -21.83 -3.65 1.00
N ARG A 112 -22.54 -4.15 2.02
CA ARG A 112 -23.95 -3.79 2.26
C ARG A 112 -24.13 -2.30 2.57
N TYR A 113 -23.20 -1.74 3.34
CA TYR A 113 -23.16 -0.31 3.61
C TYR A 113 -22.92 0.49 2.33
N ALA A 114 -21.94 0.09 1.51
CA ALA A 114 -21.64 0.73 0.23
C ALA A 114 -22.85 0.74 -0.70
N HIS A 115 -23.52 -0.41 -0.88
CA HIS A 115 -24.76 -0.50 -1.65
C HIS A 115 -25.82 0.49 -1.14
N THR A 116 -26.08 0.48 0.17
CA THR A 116 -27.10 1.35 0.78
C THR A 116 -26.76 2.82 0.60
N TRP A 117 -25.49 3.21 0.78
CA TRP A 117 -25.03 4.58 0.60
C TRP A 117 -25.19 5.04 -0.86
N LEU A 118 -24.81 4.19 -1.82
CA LEU A 118 -24.94 4.49 -3.25
C LEU A 118 -26.40 4.65 -3.70
N VAL A 119 -27.29 3.78 -3.21
CA VAL A 119 -28.73 3.88 -3.50
C VAL A 119 -29.34 5.14 -2.91
N LYS A 120 -29.05 5.45 -1.64
CA LYS A 120 -29.59 6.63 -0.97
C LYS A 120 -29.08 7.94 -1.58
N ASN A 121 -27.83 7.95 -2.08
CA ASN A 121 -27.24 9.10 -2.79
C ASN A 121 -27.53 9.13 -4.29
N LYS A 122 -28.41 8.26 -4.81
CA LYS A 122 -28.79 8.21 -6.23
C LYS A 122 -27.60 8.00 -7.18
N LYS A 123 -26.53 7.36 -6.68
CA LYS A 123 -25.36 6.94 -7.46
C LYS A 123 -25.54 5.52 -8.04
N PHE A 124 -26.50 4.77 -7.50
CA PHE A 124 -26.92 3.48 -7.99
C PHE A 124 -28.43 3.31 -7.80
N SER A 125 -29.05 2.44 -8.58
CA SER A 125 -30.45 2.04 -8.45
C SER A 125 -30.56 0.54 -8.66
N GLY A 126 -31.29 -0.14 -7.78
CA GLY A 126 -31.45 -1.59 -7.81
C GLY A 126 -31.16 -2.24 -6.46
N ASP A 127 -31.47 -3.52 -6.35
CA ASP A 127 -31.21 -4.31 -5.16
C ASP A 127 -29.76 -4.84 -5.13
N LEU A 128 -29.46 -5.75 -4.20
CA LEU A 128 -28.13 -6.36 -4.10
C LEU A 128 -27.79 -7.27 -5.29
N GLN A 129 -28.78 -7.86 -5.97
CA GLN A 129 -28.54 -8.68 -7.15
C GLN A 129 -28.18 -7.79 -8.35
N ASP A 130 -28.86 -6.67 -8.51
CA ASP A 130 -28.47 -5.67 -9.51
C ASP A 130 -27.10 -5.07 -9.20
N PHE A 131 -26.81 -4.85 -7.91
CA PHE A 131 -25.50 -4.36 -7.50
C PHE A 131 -24.40 -5.37 -7.78
N LYS A 132 -24.64 -6.67 -7.57
CA LYS A 132 -23.72 -7.74 -7.98
C LYS A 132 -23.41 -7.67 -9.46
N LYS A 133 -24.42 -7.58 -10.34
CA LYS A 133 -24.22 -7.43 -11.79
C LYS A 133 -23.41 -6.18 -12.13
N LYS A 134 -23.65 -5.07 -11.40
CA LYS A 134 -22.87 -3.85 -11.58
C LYS A 134 -21.41 -4.02 -11.18
N LEU A 135 -21.14 -4.72 -10.07
CA LEU A 135 -19.79 -5.05 -9.62
C LEU A 135 -19.08 -5.95 -10.64
N GLU A 136 -19.74 -7.02 -11.07
CA GLU A 136 -19.26 -7.91 -12.13
C GLU A 136 -18.86 -7.11 -13.38
N PHE A 137 -19.72 -6.19 -13.81
CA PHE A 137 -19.44 -5.35 -14.97
C PHE A 137 -18.24 -4.40 -14.79
N ILE A 138 -18.12 -3.70 -13.65
CA ILE A 138 -17.07 -2.67 -13.46
C ILE A 138 -15.72 -3.25 -13.04
N TRP A 139 -15.71 -4.41 -12.39
CA TRP A 139 -14.49 -5.06 -11.88
C TRP A 139 -13.99 -6.15 -12.82
N PHE A 140 -14.86 -7.07 -13.25
CA PHE A 140 -14.48 -8.25 -14.03
C PHE A 140 -14.82 -8.13 -15.53
N GLY A 141 -15.52 -7.07 -15.93
CA GLY A 141 -15.84 -6.84 -17.33
C GLY A 141 -14.58 -6.49 -18.14
N LEU A 142 -14.07 -7.44 -18.93
CA LEU A 142 -12.89 -7.22 -19.77
C LEU A 142 -13.03 -5.97 -20.67
N TYR A 143 -11.95 -5.22 -20.80
CA TYR A 143 -11.83 -4.11 -21.74
C TYR A 143 -10.52 -4.25 -22.54
N ARG A 144 -10.37 -3.41 -23.58
CA ARG A 144 -9.19 -3.41 -24.45
C ARG A 144 -8.21 -2.35 -23.99
N ARG A 145 -7.01 -2.73 -23.56
CA ARG A 145 -5.93 -1.80 -23.18
C ARG A 145 -4.78 -1.82 -24.19
N GLU A 146 -4.40 -2.98 -24.67
CA GLU A 146 -3.44 -3.20 -25.76
C GLU A 146 -4.10 -4.08 -26.85
N VAL A 147 -4.57 -5.27 -26.45
CA VAL A 147 -5.34 -6.21 -27.26
C VAL A 147 -6.80 -6.23 -26.83
N ARG A 148 -7.71 -6.68 -27.69
CA ARG A 148 -9.13 -6.75 -27.33
C ARG A 148 -9.33 -7.73 -26.17
N ASN A 149 -9.95 -7.26 -25.07
CA ASN A 149 -10.28 -8.06 -23.89
C ASN A 149 -9.03 -8.65 -23.21
N ASP A 150 -8.09 -7.78 -22.85
CA ASP A 150 -6.78 -8.15 -22.30
C ASP A 150 -6.56 -7.64 -20.87
N SER A 151 -7.54 -6.96 -20.28
CA SER A 151 -7.44 -6.45 -18.91
C SER A 151 -8.82 -6.22 -18.28
N SER A 152 -8.90 -6.34 -16.96
CA SER A 152 -10.06 -6.01 -16.14
C SER A 152 -9.76 -4.92 -15.08
N GLY A 153 -10.80 -4.43 -14.41
CA GLY A 153 -10.63 -3.50 -13.29
C GLY A 153 -10.09 -4.21 -12.05
N PHE A 154 -10.38 -5.51 -11.91
CA PHE A 154 -9.90 -6.35 -10.82
C PHE A 154 -8.39 -6.56 -10.93
N GLU A 155 -7.90 -7.03 -12.08
CA GLU A 155 -6.47 -7.21 -12.34
C GLU A 155 -5.70 -5.93 -12.01
N HIS A 156 -6.13 -4.81 -12.58
CA HIS A 156 -5.34 -3.60 -12.45
C HIS A 156 -5.26 -3.05 -11.01
N VAL A 157 -6.31 -3.26 -10.20
CA VAL A 157 -6.37 -2.77 -8.81
C VAL A 157 -5.75 -3.77 -7.83
N PHE A 158 -6.08 -5.05 -7.95
CA PHE A 158 -5.72 -6.07 -6.97
C PHE A 158 -4.47 -6.88 -7.36
N VAL A 159 -4.24 -7.14 -8.64
CA VAL A 159 -3.05 -7.88 -9.13
C VAL A 159 -1.91 -6.89 -9.43
N GLY A 160 -2.22 -5.80 -10.11
CA GLY A 160 -1.22 -4.92 -10.70
C GLY A 160 -0.62 -5.50 -11.99
N GLU A 161 -0.25 -4.61 -12.89
CA GLU A 161 0.17 -4.97 -14.25
C GLU A 161 1.47 -4.26 -14.59
N GLU A 162 2.23 -4.82 -15.53
CA GLU A 162 3.29 -4.08 -16.18
C GLU A 162 2.82 -3.50 -17.52
N LYS A 163 3.15 -2.23 -17.77
CA LYS A 163 2.94 -1.60 -19.07
C LYS A 163 4.17 -0.82 -19.52
N ASN A 164 4.77 -1.23 -20.63
CA ASN A 164 5.97 -0.63 -21.22
C ASN A 164 7.17 -0.54 -20.24
N GLY A 165 7.54 -1.63 -19.56
CA GLY A 165 8.65 -1.63 -18.59
C GLY A 165 8.35 -0.74 -17.37
N LYS A 166 7.07 -0.64 -16.99
CA LYS A 166 6.63 0.14 -15.82
C LYS A 166 5.49 -0.57 -15.13
N ILE A 167 5.68 -0.83 -13.84
CA ILE A 167 4.63 -1.38 -12.98
C ILE A 167 3.54 -0.32 -12.78
N CYS A 168 2.35 -0.61 -13.27
CA CYS A 168 1.13 0.17 -13.12
C CYS A 168 0.16 -0.61 -12.23
N GLY A 169 -0.22 -0.06 -11.07
CA GLY A 169 -1.05 -0.79 -10.10
C GLY A 169 -0.20 -1.44 -9.01
N CYS A 170 -0.58 -2.63 -8.52
CA CYS A 170 0.08 -3.32 -7.40
C CYS A 170 0.13 -2.44 -6.13
N HIS A 171 -1.07 -2.14 -5.62
CA HIS A 171 -1.28 -1.37 -4.39
C HIS A 171 -1.93 -2.22 -3.29
N ASN A 172 -2.52 -3.36 -3.66
CA ASN A 172 -3.10 -4.28 -2.70
C ASN A 172 -2.01 -5.00 -1.90
N TRP A 173 -2.15 -4.99 -0.57
CA TRP A 173 -1.12 -5.52 0.32
C TRP A 173 -1.01 -7.04 0.29
N LEU A 174 -2.12 -7.75 0.00
CA LEU A 174 -2.13 -9.22 -0.11
C LEU A 174 -1.33 -9.66 -1.32
N GLN A 175 -1.48 -8.95 -2.44
CA GLN A 175 -0.68 -9.20 -3.63
C GLN A 175 0.79 -8.87 -3.42
N VAL A 176 1.12 -7.72 -2.80
CA VAL A 176 2.52 -7.40 -2.46
C VAL A 176 3.13 -8.50 -1.57
N TYR A 177 2.40 -8.95 -0.56
CA TYR A 177 2.83 -10.07 0.28
C TYR A 177 3.02 -11.37 -0.51
N ASN A 178 2.09 -11.71 -1.41
CA ASN A 178 2.14 -12.92 -2.23
C ASN A 178 3.34 -12.93 -3.18
N GLU A 179 3.64 -11.80 -3.79
CA GLU A 179 4.77 -11.64 -4.70
C GLU A 179 6.11 -11.61 -3.96
N GLU A 180 6.17 -10.99 -2.77
CA GLU A 180 7.37 -10.96 -1.93
C GLU A 180 7.75 -12.35 -1.43
N ARG A 181 6.77 -13.12 -0.91
CA ARG A 181 7.04 -14.50 -0.45
C ARG A 181 7.42 -15.46 -1.57
N ASN A 182 7.02 -15.15 -2.81
CA ASN A 182 7.41 -15.90 -4.01
C ASN A 182 8.76 -15.45 -4.58
N GLY A 183 9.43 -14.48 -3.95
CA GLY A 183 10.72 -13.95 -4.36
C GLY A 183 10.67 -13.08 -5.63
N ARG A 184 9.47 -12.65 -6.05
CA ARG A 184 9.27 -11.79 -7.22
C ARG A 184 9.29 -10.30 -6.86
N ILE A 185 8.87 -9.94 -5.65
CA ILE A 185 9.03 -8.57 -5.13
C ILE A 185 10.23 -8.47 -4.20
N ASP A 186 11.09 -7.50 -4.47
CA ASP A 186 12.22 -7.06 -3.64
C ASP A 186 11.90 -5.67 -3.06
N TYR A 187 11.58 -5.64 -1.76
CA TYR A 187 11.23 -4.42 -1.03
C TYR A 187 12.47 -3.52 -0.83
N ARG A 188 12.38 -2.25 -1.25
CA ARG A 188 13.50 -1.29 -1.27
C ARG A 188 13.43 -0.19 -0.20
N GLY A 189 12.57 -0.37 0.80
CA GLY A 189 12.44 0.53 1.95
C GLY A 189 11.19 1.41 1.94
N TYR A 190 10.82 1.82 3.16
CA TYR A 190 9.60 2.55 3.42
C TYR A 190 9.82 4.06 3.23
N ILE A 191 8.85 4.72 2.61
CA ILE A 191 8.85 6.17 2.43
C ILE A 191 8.21 6.79 3.67
N ARG A 192 8.99 7.61 4.39
CA ARG A 192 8.54 8.23 5.64
C ARG A 192 7.24 9.02 5.41
N PRO A 193 6.15 8.72 6.13
CA PRO A 193 4.87 9.33 5.86
C PRO A 193 4.85 10.76 6.37
N LYS A 194 4.10 11.61 5.66
CA LYS A 194 3.91 13.01 6.05
C LYS A 194 3.00 13.14 7.28
N GLN A 195 2.09 12.19 7.45
CA GLN A 195 1.17 12.05 8.57
C GLN A 195 1.21 10.62 9.11
N ARG A 196 1.09 10.48 10.43
CA ARG A 196 0.93 9.19 11.09
C ARG A 196 -0.52 8.98 11.47
N GLY A 197 -1.02 7.76 11.32
CA GLY A 197 -2.33 7.39 11.84
C GLY A 197 -2.26 7.02 13.32
N CYS A 198 -1.21 6.31 13.72
CA CYS A 198 -1.01 5.99 15.13
C CYS A 198 -0.31 7.13 15.91
N GLY A 199 -0.37 7.03 17.24
CA GLY A 199 0.18 8.04 18.14
C GLY A 199 1.69 8.24 17.96
N PHE A 200 2.21 9.40 18.34
CA PHE A 200 3.65 9.72 18.20
C PHE A 200 4.56 8.69 18.88
N MET A 201 4.11 8.11 19.99
CA MET A 201 4.86 7.09 20.74
C MET A 201 4.66 5.66 20.20
N GLU A 202 3.68 5.43 19.34
CA GLU A 202 3.47 4.11 18.76
C GLU A 202 4.57 3.78 17.74
N PRO A 203 4.98 2.52 17.63
CA PRO A 203 5.88 2.06 16.58
C PRO A 203 5.32 2.33 15.17
N HIS A 204 6.22 2.61 14.22
CA HIS A 204 5.84 2.87 12.83
C HIS A 204 5.32 1.61 12.11
N ASN A 205 5.73 0.42 12.52
CA ASN A 205 5.29 -0.84 11.92
C ASN A 205 3.82 -1.20 12.24
N LYS A 206 3.14 -0.40 13.07
CA LYS A 206 1.69 -0.48 13.30
C LYS A 206 0.85 0.39 12.36
N GLU A 207 1.50 1.17 11.49
CA GLU A 207 0.78 1.98 10.50
C GLU A 207 0.14 1.05 9.46
N GLN A 208 -1.11 1.33 9.11
CA GLN A 208 -1.90 0.58 8.13
C GLN A 208 -2.06 1.34 6.82
N LEU A 209 -1.49 2.54 6.69
CA LEU A 209 -1.30 3.23 5.41
C LEU A 209 0.20 3.42 5.22
N VAL A 210 0.80 2.57 4.40
CA VAL A 210 2.26 2.52 4.23
C VAL A 210 2.61 2.87 2.80
N THR A 211 3.53 3.80 2.63
CA THR A 211 4.13 4.12 1.35
C THR A 211 5.52 3.50 1.29
N PHE A 212 5.83 2.77 0.22
CA PHE A 212 7.10 2.07 0.06
C PHE A 212 7.54 1.99 -1.40
N GLN A 213 8.81 1.64 -1.60
CA GLN A 213 9.39 1.35 -2.90
C GLN A 213 9.69 -0.15 -2.99
N PHE A 214 9.52 -0.73 -4.17
CA PHE A 214 9.92 -2.10 -4.42
C PHE A 214 10.34 -2.28 -5.87
N GLN A 215 11.05 -3.37 -6.13
CA GLN A 215 11.31 -3.88 -7.46
C GLN A 215 10.51 -5.16 -7.65
N TRP A 216 9.82 -5.31 -8.77
CA TRP A 216 9.10 -6.52 -9.14
C TRP A 216 9.83 -7.16 -10.33
N GLU A 217 10.51 -8.26 -10.07
CA GLU A 217 11.50 -8.89 -10.95
C GLU A 217 12.52 -7.84 -11.44
N ASP A 218 12.48 -7.44 -12.71
CA ASP A 218 13.44 -6.49 -13.27
C ASP A 218 12.97 -5.02 -13.24
N GLU A 219 11.73 -4.75 -12.83
CA GLU A 219 11.12 -3.43 -12.94
C GLU A 219 10.96 -2.73 -11.59
N MET A 220 11.33 -1.45 -11.54
CA MET A 220 11.31 -0.68 -10.30
C MET A 220 10.02 0.13 -10.17
N LYS A 221 9.28 -0.08 -9.08
CA LYS A 221 8.13 0.76 -8.71
C LYS A 221 8.56 1.80 -7.67
N PRO A 222 8.71 3.08 -8.06
CA PRO A 222 9.33 4.09 -7.20
C PRO A 222 8.50 4.42 -5.96
N VAL A 223 7.17 4.37 -6.08
CA VAL A 223 6.23 4.69 -5.01
C VAL A 223 5.00 3.78 -5.15
N SER A 224 4.72 3.02 -4.11
CA SER A 224 3.44 2.37 -3.87
C SER A 224 2.91 2.80 -2.52
N THR A 225 1.62 3.08 -2.43
CA THR A 225 0.94 3.24 -1.14
C THR A 225 -0.13 2.17 -1.03
N SER A 226 -0.14 1.48 0.11
CA SER A 226 -1.04 0.36 0.37
C SER A 226 -1.73 0.53 1.73
N LEU A 227 -2.97 0.07 1.79
CA LEU A 227 -3.71 -0.10 3.04
C LEU A 227 -3.35 -1.48 3.59
N ILE A 228 -2.48 -1.57 4.61
CA ILE A 228 -1.99 -2.85 5.13
C ILE A 228 -2.96 -3.43 6.14
N GLY A 229 -3.31 -4.71 5.94
CA GLY A 229 -4.17 -5.48 6.84
C GLY A 229 -5.66 -5.26 6.65
N VAL A 230 -6.10 -4.34 5.79
CA VAL A 230 -7.53 -4.19 5.47
C VAL A 230 -8.05 -5.42 4.71
N SER A 231 -9.35 -5.69 4.80
CA SER A 231 -9.95 -6.83 4.10
C SER A 231 -10.19 -6.56 2.60
N PRO A 232 -10.30 -7.61 1.77
CA PRO A 232 -10.65 -7.46 0.35
C PRO A 232 -11.98 -6.73 0.13
N GLU A 233 -13.00 -7.05 0.93
CA GLU A 233 -14.31 -6.40 0.85
C GLU A 233 -14.29 -4.92 1.24
N PHE A 234 -13.37 -4.49 2.13
CA PHE A 234 -13.21 -3.09 2.47
C PHE A 234 -12.64 -2.29 1.29
N GLU A 235 -11.54 -2.75 0.69
CA GLU A 235 -10.94 -2.08 -0.48
C GLU A 235 -11.94 -2.04 -1.65
N MET A 236 -12.60 -3.16 -1.93
CA MET A 236 -13.60 -3.23 -2.99
C MET A 236 -14.79 -2.29 -2.74
N ALA A 237 -15.31 -2.23 -1.51
CA ALA A 237 -16.37 -1.30 -1.13
C ALA A 237 -15.94 0.16 -1.28
N LEU A 238 -14.77 0.50 -0.76
CA LEU A 238 -14.20 1.85 -0.80
C LEU A 238 -14.01 2.33 -2.24
N TYR A 239 -13.33 1.54 -3.06
CA TYR A 239 -13.05 1.90 -4.45
C TYR A 239 -14.32 1.95 -5.29
N THR A 240 -15.28 1.04 -5.08
CA THR A 240 -16.58 1.09 -5.75
C THR A 240 -17.35 2.36 -5.39
N MET A 241 -17.36 2.75 -4.12
CA MET A 241 -18.02 3.98 -3.66
C MET A 241 -17.38 5.23 -4.27
N CYS A 242 -16.05 5.35 -4.22
CA CYS A 242 -15.32 6.47 -4.79
C CYS A 242 -15.50 6.55 -6.31
N TYR A 243 -15.42 5.42 -7.01
CA TYR A 243 -15.63 5.35 -8.46
C TYR A 243 -17.04 5.80 -8.86
N LEU A 244 -18.09 5.24 -8.24
CA LEU A 244 -19.48 5.59 -8.58
C LEU A 244 -19.88 6.97 -8.04
N ASN A 245 -19.15 7.53 -7.09
CA ASN A 245 -19.32 8.93 -6.72
C ASN A 245 -18.97 9.87 -7.90
N GLY A 246 -18.06 9.44 -8.78
CA GLY A 246 -17.78 10.07 -10.08
C GLY A 246 -16.68 11.14 -10.04
N GLN A 247 -15.71 11.00 -9.14
CA GLN A 247 -14.55 11.90 -9.05
C GLN A 247 -13.26 11.08 -9.12
N GLU A 248 -12.24 11.63 -9.78
CA GLU A 248 -10.92 10.97 -9.83
C GLU A 248 -10.17 11.09 -8.50
N ASN A 249 -10.24 12.25 -7.85
CA ASN A 249 -9.60 12.49 -6.56
C ASN A 249 -10.68 12.54 -5.46
N ASN A 250 -10.57 11.63 -4.50
CA ASN A 250 -11.51 11.50 -3.39
C ASN A 250 -10.75 11.66 -2.07
N HIS A 251 -10.66 12.89 -1.58
CA HIS A 251 -10.04 13.18 -0.28
C HIS A 251 -10.94 12.72 0.86
N VAL A 252 -10.50 11.70 1.60
CA VAL A 252 -11.30 11.04 2.63
C VAL A 252 -10.46 10.70 3.87
N GLN A 253 -11.13 10.71 5.01
CA GLN A 253 -10.64 10.16 6.26
C GLN A 253 -10.99 8.67 6.33
N LEU A 254 -9.98 7.82 6.51
CA LEU A 254 -10.11 6.37 6.72
C LEU A 254 -9.53 6.03 8.10
N GLY A 255 -10.39 5.88 9.10
CA GLY A 255 -9.94 5.71 10.48
C GLY A 255 -9.01 6.87 10.86
N PRO A 256 -7.73 6.63 11.20
CA PRO A 256 -6.81 7.70 11.55
C PRO A 256 -6.07 8.32 10.34
N TYR A 257 -6.26 7.82 9.12
CA TYR A 257 -5.51 8.23 7.93
C TYR A 257 -6.30 9.22 7.06
N LEU A 258 -5.66 10.35 6.73
CA LEU A 258 -6.15 11.24 5.68
C LEU A 258 -5.50 10.83 4.36
N CYS A 259 -6.32 10.47 3.37
CA CYS A 259 -5.84 9.95 2.10
C CYS A 259 -6.66 10.47 0.93
N ASN A 260 -6.07 10.43 -0.25
CA ASN A 260 -6.75 10.60 -1.52
C ASN A 260 -6.98 9.22 -2.12
N ILE A 261 -8.23 8.81 -2.30
CA ILE A 261 -8.53 7.62 -3.08
C ILE A 261 -8.61 8.04 -4.54
N LYS A 262 -7.55 7.71 -5.29
CA LYS A 262 -7.50 7.95 -6.73
C LYS A 262 -8.31 6.88 -7.43
N CYS A 263 -9.24 7.27 -8.29
CA CYS A 263 -10.03 6.37 -9.12
C CYS A 263 -9.97 6.83 -10.57
N PHE A 264 -9.32 6.05 -11.42
CA PHE A 264 -9.33 6.31 -12.85
C PHE A 264 -10.33 5.38 -13.52
N SER A 265 -11.02 5.93 -14.52
CA SER A 265 -12.04 5.22 -15.28
C SER A 265 -11.50 4.79 -16.63
N PHE A 266 -11.96 3.65 -17.14
CA PHE A 266 -11.67 3.18 -18.48
C PHE A 266 -12.95 3.03 -19.30
N GLY A 267 -12.92 3.42 -20.58
CA GLY A 267 -14.08 3.40 -21.46
C GLY A 267 -14.81 4.75 -21.55
N ARG A 268 -16.03 4.74 -22.13
CA ARG A 268 -16.85 5.95 -22.33
C ARG A 268 -18.32 5.67 -22.05
N GLY A 269 -19.02 6.65 -21.49
CA GLY A 269 -20.46 6.62 -21.31
C GLY A 269 -20.92 5.46 -20.41
N LYS A 270 -21.92 4.70 -20.87
CA LYS A 270 -22.47 3.54 -20.13
C LYS A 270 -21.50 2.38 -19.98
N ASP A 271 -20.47 2.31 -20.84
CA ASP A 271 -19.50 1.22 -20.88
C ASP A 271 -18.27 1.51 -20.00
N THR A 272 -18.34 2.54 -19.16
CA THR A 272 -17.24 2.95 -18.29
C THR A 272 -17.06 1.95 -17.13
N LYS A 273 -15.82 1.53 -16.93
CA LYS A 273 -15.38 0.59 -15.89
C LYS A 273 -14.26 1.20 -15.05
N ILE A 274 -13.92 0.54 -13.95
CA ILE A 274 -12.76 0.92 -13.14
C ILE A 274 -11.51 0.57 -13.95
N GLY A 275 -10.66 1.57 -14.18
CA GLY A 275 -9.35 1.38 -14.79
C GLY A 275 -8.27 1.16 -13.73
N THR A 276 -8.25 1.99 -12.68
CA THR A 276 -7.40 1.79 -11.51
C THR A 276 -8.03 2.47 -10.29
N ALA A 277 -7.71 1.98 -9.09
CA ALA A 277 -8.05 2.61 -7.84
C ALA A 277 -6.97 2.32 -6.79
N PHE A 278 -6.50 3.33 -6.07
CA PHE A 278 -5.49 3.15 -5.02
C PHE A 278 -5.46 4.34 -4.06
N PRO A 279 -4.95 4.15 -2.82
CA PRO A 279 -4.78 5.23 -1.87
C PRO A 279 -3.50 6.01 -2.15
N GLU A 280 -3.54 7.31 -1.93
CA GLU A 280 -2.36 8.17 -1.86
C GLU A 280 -2.36 8.90 -0.51
N ALA A 281 -1.25 8.82 0.22
CA ALA A 281 -1.10 9.50 1.49
C ALA A 281 -1.07 11.02 1.28
N LEU A 282 -1.97 11.75 1.95
CA LEU A 282 -2.04 13.20 1.86
C LEU A 282 -1.07 13.89 2.83
N PRO A 283 -0.64 15.13 2.54
CA PRO A 283 0.08 15.94 3.49
C PRO A 283 -0.79 16.32 4.69
N LEU A 284 -0.16 16.81 5.76
CA LEU A 284 -0.84 17.35 6.94
C LEU A 284 -1.83 18.45 6.52
N THR A 285 -3.03 18.44 7.10
CA THR A 285 -3.92 19.62 7.04
C THR A 285 -3.25 20.80 7.74
N GLU A 286 -3.63 22.04 7.40
CA GLU A 286 -3.10 23.24 8.07
C GLU A 286 -3.25 23.17 9.60
N LYS A 287 -4.40 22.69 10.09
CA LYS A 287 -4.66 22.53 11.53
C LYS A 287 -3.70 21.53 12.18
N GLN A 288 -3.45 20.39 11.52
CA GLN A 288 -2.50 19.39 12.03
C GLN A 288 -1.05 19.87 11.93
N ALA A 289 -0.69 20.56 10.85
CA ALA A 289 0.61 21.18 10.69
C ALA A 289 0.86 22.21 11.81
N ALA A 290 -0.11 23.09 12.06
CA ALA A 290 -0.07 24.06 13.15
C ALA A 290 0.07 23.38 14.52
N ALA A 291 -0.72 22.34 14.81
CA ALA A 291 -0.63 21.60 16.06
C ALA A 291 0.75 20.94 16.25
N LYS A 292 1.31 20.36 15.17
CA LYS A 292 2.66 19.75 15.17
C LYS A 292 3.74 20.80 15.41
N ILE A 293 3.68 21.94 14.71
CA ILE A 293 4.60 23.07 14.91
C ILE A 293 4.52 23.57 16.36
N GLN A 294 3.31 23.76 16.90
CA GLN A 294 3.12 24.19 18.29
C GLN A 294 3.68 23.16 19.29
N ALA A 295 3.50 21.85 19.05
CA ALA A 295 4.06 20.81 19.90
C ALA A 295 5.59 20.82 19.89
N VAL A 296 6.22 20.98 18.73
CA VAL A 296 7.67 21.13 18.59
C VAL A 296 8.15 22.38 19.34
N MET A 297 7.47 23.52 19.16
CA MET A 297 7.79 24.77 19.83
C MET A 297 7.65 24.65 21.36
N ARG A 298 6.59 23.98 21.85
CA ARG A 298 6.42 23.68 23.29
C ARG A 298 7.55 22.79 23.80
N GLY A 299 7.92 21.74 23.08
CA GLY A 299 9.04 20.87 23.46
C GLY A 299 10.39 21.59 23.46
N CYS A 300 10.64 22.48 22.49
CA CYS A 300 11.83 23.34 22.48
C CYS A 300 11.84 24.31 23.66
N ARG A 301 10.71 24.97 23.95
CA ARG A 301 10.57 25.86 25.12
C ARG A 301 10.78 25.12 26.44
N ALA A 302 10.16 23.96 26.61
CA ALA A 302 10.32 23.12 27.80
C ALA A 302 11.79 22.70 28.00
N ARG A 303 12.49 22.34 26.91
CA ARG A 303 13.92 22.02 26.95
C ARG A 303 14.81 23.22 27.27
N ALA A 304 14.46 24.40 26.74
CA ALA A 304 15.17 25.64 27.07
C ALA A 304 14.96 26.06 28.54
N GLN A 305 13.77 25.82 29.09
CA GLN A 305 13.43 26.12 30.48
C GLN A 305 14.00 25.11 31.48
N ASN A 306 14.31 23.88 31.04
CA ASN A 306 14.78 22.80 31.92
C ASN A 306 16.10 22.15 31.40
N PRO A 307 17.22 22.89 31.36
CA PRO A 307 18.47 22.43 30.75
C PRO A 307 19.13 21.25 31.49
N HIS A 308 18.77 20.99 32.75
CA HIS A 308 19.34 19.91 33.56
C HIS A 308 18.77 18.51 33.25
N VAL A 309 17.64 18.42 32.55
CA VAL A 309 16.99 17.13 32.19
C VAL A 309 17.84 16.33 31.17
N ARG A 310 18.81 16.97 30.52
CA ARG A 310 19.70 16.32 29.53
C ARG A 310 20.67 15.30 30.14
N ARG A 311 20.91 15.33 31.46
CA ARG A 311 21.92 14.47 32.12
C ARG A 311 21.38 13.16 32.72
N GLN A 312 20.08 12.87 32.61
CA GLN A 312 19.47 11.69 33.24
C GLN A 312 18.65 10.81 32.30
N ALA A 313 18.67 11.05 30.98
CA ALA A 313 18.10 10.09 30.04
C ALA A 313 19.04 8.88 29.95
N PRO A 314 18.60 7.66 30.31
CA PRO A 314 19.40 6.47 30.10
C PRO A 314 19.71 6.33 28.59
N PRO A 315 20.88 5.80 28.23
CA PRO A 315 21.18 5.53 26.83
C PRO A 315 20.08 4.65 26.23
N PRO A 316 19.71 4.85 24.95
CA PRO A 316 18.72 4.01 24.31
C PRO A 316 19.17 2.53 24.35
N PRO A 317 18.24 1.58 24.51
CA PRO A 317 18.57 0.17 24.49
C PRO A 317 19.23 -0.20 23.14
N PRO A 318 20.16 -1.18 23.11
CA PRO A 318 20.77 -1.64 21.87
C PRO A 318 19.67 -2.04 20.86
N GLY A 319 19.68 -1.44 19.66
CA GLY A 319 18.68 -1.70 18.61
C GLY A 319 17.66 -0.58 18.35
N ALA A 320 17.71 0.56 19.06
CA ALA A 320 16.89 1.72 18.71
C ALA A 320 17.37 2.37 17.41
N ALA A 321 16.47 2.60 16.45
CA ALA A 321 16.71 3.09 15.09
C ALA A 321 17.33 4.51 14.94
N TRP A 322 17.84 5.10 16.03
CA TRP A 322 18.52 6.41 16.03
C TRP A 322 19.84 6.41 16.85
N GLY A 323 20.38 5.24 17.19
CA GLY A 323 21.70 5.12 17.84
C GLY A 323 22.85 4.98 16.83
N PRO A 324 24.05 5.51 17.11
CA PRO A 324 25.24 5.22 16.29
C PRO A 324 25.59 3.73 16.38
N PRO A 325 26.16 3.12 15.32
CA PRO A 325 26.56 1.71 15.34
C PRO A 325 27.57 1.44 16.46
N THR A 326 27.40 0.35 17.18
CA THR A 326 28.36 -0.10 18.19
C THR A 326 29.63 -0.61 17.51
N GLY A 327 30.76 0.05 17.78
CA GLY A 327 32.10 -0.52 17.53
C GLY A 327 32.84 0.03 16.31
N ALA A 328 33.27 1.28 16.35
CA ALA A 328 34.47 1.73 15.64
C ALA A 328 35.08 2.90 16.44
N ALA A 329 36.28 2.71 16.97
CA ALA A 329 37.05 3.80 17.58
C ALA A 329 37.33 4.86 16.50
N ALA A 330 36.87 6.09 16.73
CA ALA A 330 37.17 7.22 15.86
C ALA A 330 38.66 7.57 15.99
N ALA A 331 39.42 7.42 14.90
CA ALA A 331 40.72 8.07 14.76
C ALA A 331 40.51 9.60 14.69
N PRO A 332 41.36 10.43 15.32
CA PRO A 332 41.18 11.87 15.32
C PRO A 332 41.40 12.44 13.91
N ALA A 333 40.49 13.30 13.47
CA ALA A 333 40.59 14.00 12.20
C ALA A 333 41.74 15.04 12.23
N PRO A 334 42.51 15.21 11.13
CA PRO A 334 43.53 16.24 11.06
C PRO A 334 42.90 17.64 10.94
N GLN A 335 43.52 18.61 11.61
CA GLN A 335 43.10 20.02 11.60
C GLN A 335 43.24 20.65 10.20
N PRO A 336 42.35 21.59 9.81
CA PRO A 336 42.44 22.26 8.53
C PRO A 336 43.53 23.34 8.56
N THR A 337 44.50 23.24 7.67
CA THR A 337 45.40 24.35 7.34
C THR A 337 44.72 25.26 6.32
N HIS A 338 44.72 26.56 6.61
CA HIS A 338 44.29 27.59 5.68
C HIS A 338 45.18 27.60 4.44
N SER A 339 44.60 27.45 3.24
CA SER A 339 45.22 27.96 2.02
C SER A 339 44.16 28.57 1.11
N SER A 340 44.39 29.82 0.75
CA SER A 340 43.61 30.64 -0.17
C SER A 340 43.95 30.28 -1.61
N GLY A 341 42.95 29.86 -2.39
CA GLY A 341 43.12 29.63 -3.82
C GLY A 341 41.82 29.23 -4.52
N ASN A 342 41.20 30.17 -5.24
CA ASN A 342 40.11 29.89 -6.18
C ASN A 342 40.63 29.03 -7.34
N ALA A 343 39.96 27.90 -7.63
CA ALA A 343 40.26 27.06 -8.78
C ALA A 343 38.99 26.55 -9.49
N TRP A 344 38.12 27.48 -9.90
CA TRP A 344 37.16 27.23 -10.99
C TRP A 344 37.85 27.48 -12.32
N SER A 345 38.72 26.56 -12.73
CA SER A 345 39.21 26.47 -14.12
C SER A 345 40.14 25.27 -14.30
N LYS A 346 39.58 24.10 -14.64
CA LYS A 346 40.04 23.19 -15.72
C LYS A 346 39.21 21.90 -15.78
N PRO A 347 38.97 21.33 -16.98
CA PRO A 347 38.08 20.20 -17.20
C PRO A 347 38.82 18.85 -17.10
N LEU A 348 38.20 17.83 -16.49
CA LEU A 348 38.77 16.47 -16.42
C LEU A 348 37.71 15.38 -16.68
N THR A 349 37.78 14.85 -17.90
CA THR A 349 37.81 13.43 -18.32
C THR A 349 36.93 12.38 -17.61
N LYS A 350 36.13 11.67 -18.44
CA LYS A 350 35.36 10.47 -18.11
C LYS A 350 36.26 9.33 -17.55
N PRO A 351 35.86 8.62 -16.48
CA PRO A 351 36.43 7.32 -16.15
C PRO A 351 35.82 6.21 -17.02
N ALA A 352 36.65 5.21 -17.34
CA ALA A 352 36.27 4.00 -18.08
C ALA A 352 35.32 3.09 -17.27
N ALA A 353 34.53 2.29 -18.00
CA ALA A 353 33.55 1.36 -17.45
C ALA A 353 34.22 0.19 -16.70
N PRO A 354 33.66 -0.27 -15.56
CA PRO A 354 34.10 -1.50 -14.91
C PRO A 354 33.55 -2.74 -15.65
N ALA A 355 34.38 -3.78 -15.70
CA ALA A 355 34.07 -5.11 -16.25
C ALA A 355 32.96 -5.83 -15.45
N PRO A 356 32.22 -6.78 -16.05
CA PRO A 356 31.09 -7.43 -15.39
C PRO A 356 31.55 -8.34 -14.24
N SER A 357 30.96 -8.12 -13.07
CA SER A 357 31.12 -8.96 -11.88
C SER A 357 30.37 -10.28 -12.05
N ALA A 358 31.04 -11.39 -11.73
CA ALA A 358 30.48 -12.73 -11.71
C ALA A 358 29.26 -12.84 -10.78
N ALA A 359 28.30 -13.67 -11.18
CA ALA A 359 27.07 -13.97 -10.43
C ALA A 359 27.37 -14.51 -9.03
N ALA A 360 26.62 -14.02 -8.04
CA ALA A 360 26.64 -14.55 -6.68
C ALA A 360 26.03 -15.97 -6.64
N PRO A 361 26.54 -16.88 -5.79
CA PRO A 361 25.99 -18.23 -5.69
C PRO A 361 24.60 -18.18 -5.03
N ALA A 362 23.69 -19.03 -5.53
CA ALA A 362 22.35 -19.20 -4.98
C ALA A 362 22.42 -19.54 -3.48
N GLY A 363 21.66 -18.81 -2.67
CA GLY A 363 21.49 -19.07 -1.24
C GLY A 363 20.88 -20.45 -0.97
N PRO A 364 20.99 -20.97 0.26
CA PRO A 364 20.48 -22.30 0.60
C PRO A 364 18.95 -22.37 0.38
N LYS A 365 18.51 -23.41 -0.32
CA LYS A 365 17.08 -23.71 -0.48
C LYS A 365 16.43 -23.95 0.89
N PRO A 366 15.23 -23.41 1.16
CA PRO A 366 14.53 -23.67 2.41
C PRO A 366 14.22 -25.17 2.52
N THR A 367 14.73 -25.82 3.58
CA THR A 367 14.40 -27.20 3.93
C THR A 367 13.35 -27.21 5.03
N GLY A 368 12.20 -27.83 4.75
CA GLY A 368 11.03 -27.91 5.64
C GLY A 368 9.77 -28.11 4.81
N ALA A 369 8.63 -28.41 5.45
CA ALA A 369 7.36 -28.87 4.84
C ALA A 369 6.69 -27.94 3.80
N TRP A 370 7.41 -26.96 3.26
CA TRP A 370 6.92 -25.91 2.36
C TRP A 370 7.77 -25.77 1.08
N ALA A 371 8.62 -26.75 0.78
CA ALA A 371 9.50 -26.75 -0.40
C ALA A 371 8.82 -27.25 -1.71
N GLN A 372 7.49 -27.39 -1.73
CA GLN A 372 6.76 -27.77 -2.94
C GLN A 372 5.76 -26.68 -3.31
N PRO A 373 5.69 -26.25 -4.58
CA PRO A 373 4.62 -25.38 -5.05
C PRO A 373 3.31 -26.12 -4.91
N HIS A 374 2.45 -25.65 -4.01
CA HIS A 374 1.10 -26.17 -3.88
C HIS A 374 0.28 -25.69 -5.07
N LYS A 375 0.00 -26.63 -5.99
CA LYS A 375 -1.22 -26.56 -6.79
C LYS A 375 -2.36 -26.74 -5.79
N TRP A 376 -3.16 -25.69 -5.58
CA TRP A 376 -4.40 -25.78 -4.82
C TRP A 376 -5.50 -26.38 -5.68
#